data_AF-A0A7J9MFS1-F1
#
_entry.id   AF-A0A7J9MFS1-F1
#
_cell.length_a   1.000
_cell.length_b   1.000
_cell.length_c   1.000
_cell.angle_alpha   90.00
_cell.angle_beta   90.00
_cell.angle_gamma   90.00
#
_symmetry.space_group_name_H-M   'P 1'
#
loop_
_entity.id
_entity.type
_entity.pdbx_description
1 polymer ?
#
loop_
_entity_poly.entity_id
_entity_poly.type
_entity_poly.pdbx_seq_one_letter_code
_entity_poly.pdbx_strand_id
1 'polypeptide(L)'
;KDRLGNLRSLLGDKAHKAGLLVSRSVGLGNRKRKKEEEEEEEEEEEKKKEKKKKKEKRQVEMLTVIPVCYCGNPAKLITSWSNDNPDSRFFGCKKFGSGFRKPCHFFIWFDPSLMPRSRIVLLGLLKKSVDIGG
;
A
#
# COMPACT_ATOMS: atom_id res chain seq x y z
N LYS A 1 74.84 -8.62 19.43
CA LYS A 1 73.81 -9.37 18.69
C LYS A 1 72.47 -8.59 18.70
N ASP A 2 72.44 -7.26 18.59
CA ASP A 2 71.36 -6.53 19.30
C ASP A 2 70.60 -5.47 18.49
N ARG A 3 71.00 -5.17 17.24
CA ARG A 3 70.27 -4.22 16.36
C ARG A 3 69.19 -4.88 15.48
N LEU A 4 69.47 -6.07 14.95
CA LEU A 4 68.56 -6.80 14.06
C LEU A 4 67.30 -7.30 14.79
N GLY A 5 67.42 -7.72 16.06
CA GLY A 5 66.29 -8.13 16.89
C GLY A 5 65.34 -6.98 17.23
N ASN A 6 65.90 -5.81 17.59
CA ASN A 6 65.12 -4.61 17.90
C ASN A 6 64.39 -4.07 16.66
N LEU A 7 65.04 -4.09 15.49
CA LEU A 7 64.41 -3.68 14.23
C LEU A 7 63.26 -4.62 13.82
N ARG A 8 63.40 -5.95 14.01
CA ARG A 8 62.33 -6.91 13.76
C ARG A 8 61.15 -6.74 14.71
N SER A 9 61.40 -6.50 16.00
CA SER A 9 60.35 -6.21 16.98
C SER A 9 59.59 -4.95 16.60
N LEU A 10 60.30 -3.86 16.26
CA LEU A 10 59.70 -2.60 15.84
C LEU A 10 58.88 -2.74 14.56
N LEU A 11 59.33 -3.55 13.60
CA LEU A 11 58.56 -3.86 12.38
C LEU A 11 57.31 -4.68 12.69
N GLY A 12 57.39 -5.64 13.61
CA GLY A 12 56.25 -6.42 14.10
C GLY A 12 55.19 -5.54 14.77
N ASP A 13 55.61 -4.62 15.64
CA ASP A 13 54.72 -3.68 16.33
C ASP A 13 54.03 -2.72 15.35
N LYS A 14 54.77 -2.24 14.32
CA LYS A 14 54.21 -1.40 13.26
C LYS A 14 53.19 -2.17 12.41
N ALA A 15 53.49 -3.41 12.04
CA ALA A 15 52.57 -4.26 11.28
C ALA A 15 51.30 -4.57 12.07
N HIS A 16 51.40 -4.88 13.36
CA HIS A 16 50.25 -5.12 14.23
C HIS A 16 49.37 -3.88 14.37
N LYS A 17 49.97 -2.70 14.60
CA LYS A 17 49.23 -1.41 14.64
C LYS A 17 48.54 -1.10 13.31
N ALA A 18 49.21 -1.33 12.18
CA ALA A 18 48.62 -1.15 10.86
C ALA A 18 47.42 -2.09 10.63
N GLY A 19 47.54 -3.36 11.03
CA GLY A 19 46.43 -4.32 11.00
C GLY A 19 45.23 -3.87 11.82
N LEU A 20 45.45 -3.40 13.05
CA LEU A 20 44.38 -2.89 13.92
C LEU A 20 43.67 -1.66 13.33
N LEU A 21 44.42 -0.75 12.70
CA LEU A 21 43.86 0.42 12.00
C LEU A 21 42.99 0.02 10.79
N VAL A 22 43.43 -0.99 10.02
CA VAL A 22 42.64 -1.54 8.90
C VAL A 22 41.37 -2.20 9.40
N SER A 23 41.44 -3.09 10.40
CA SER A 23 40.26 -3.74 10.98
C SER A 23 39.25 -2.74 11.53
N ARG A 24 39.73 -1.67 12.19
CA ARG A 24 38.87 -0.60 12.69
C ARG A 24 38.20 0.19 11.56
N SER A 25 38.92 0.47 10.49
CA SER A 25 38.39 1.17 9.30
C SER A 25 37.32 0.34 8.59
N VAL A 26 37.54 -0.96 8.43
CA VAL A 26 36.53 -1.90 7.88
C VAL A 26 35.29 -1.97 8.76
N GLY A 27 35.46 -2.05 10.09
CA GLY A 27 34.35 -2.07 11.04
C GLY A 27 33.49 -0.79 11.00
N LEU A 28 34.11 0.37 10.84
CA LEU A 28 33.40 1.65 10.66
C LEU A 28 32.65 1.68 9.31
N GLY A 29 33.27 1.21 8.23
CA GLY A 29 32.62 1.10 6.92
C GLY A 29 31.39 0.19 6.94
N ASN A 30 31.49 -0.97 7.60
CA ASN A 30 30.36 -1.90 7.75
C ASN A 30 29.22 -1.31 8.57
N ARG A 31 29.53 -0.58 9.67
CA ARG A 31 28.49 0.12 10.45
C ARG A 31 27.80 1.22 9.66
N LYS A 32 28.56 1.99 8.87
CA LYS A 32 27.98 3.04 8.03
C LYS A 32 27.01 2.46 7.01
N ARG A 33 27.42 1.37 6.34
CA ARG A 33 26.59 0.68 5.34
C ARG A 33 25.30 0.09 5.96
N LYS A 34 25.41 -0.56 7.13
CA LYS A 34 24.25 -1.08 7.86
C LYS A 34 23.25 0.02 8.25
N LYS A 35 23.76 1.20 8.64
CA LYS A 35 22.93 2.35 8.99
C LYS A 35 22.23 2.95 7.76
N GLU A 36 22.92 2.99 6.62
CA GLU A 36 22.34 3.42 5.34
C GLU A 36 21.22 2.45 4.89
N GLU A 37 21.45 1.14 5.00
CA GLU A 37 20.43 0.10 4.70
C GLU A 37 19.19 0.22 5.61
N GLU A 38 19.38 0.43 6.92
CA GLU A 38 18.27 0.63 7.87
C GLU A 38 17.47 1.90 7.55
N GLU A 39 18.14 3.01 7.22
CA GLU A 39 17.49 4.27 6.83
C GLU A 39 16.69 4.11 5.52
N GLU A 40 17.22 3.37 4.53
CA GLU A 40 16.49 3.07 3.29
C GLU A 40 15.25 2.20 3.53
N GLU A 41 15.34 1.19 4.39
CA GLU A 41 14.20 0.34 4.77
C GLU A 41 13.10 1.14 5.48
N GLU A 42 13.47 2.01 6.42
CA GLU A 42 12.52 2.90 7.11
C GLU A 42 11.81 3.85 6.13
N GLU A 43 12.55 4.46 5.19
CA GLU A 43 11.96 5.34 4.16
C GLU A 43 11.00 4.56 3.23
N GLU A 44 11.34 3.32 2.87
CA GLU A 44 10.47 2.47 2.07
C GLU A 44 9.18 2.10 2.84
N GLU A 45 9.29 1.82 4.14
CA GLU A 45 8.16 1.52 5.01
C GLU A 45 7.23 2.74 5.17
N GLU A 46 7.77 3.93 5.34
CA GLU A 46 7.00 5.18 5.37
C GLU A 46 6.26 5.42 4.05
N LYS A 47 6.93 5.25 2.90
CA LYS A 47 6.30 5.34 1.57
C LYS A 47 5.16 4.32 1.42
N LYS A 48 5.32 3.10 1.93
CA LYS A 48 4.26 2.07 1.94
C LYS A 48 3.08 2.50 2.82
N LYS A 49 3.33 3.03 4.02
CA LYS A 49 2.31 3.56 4.95
C LYS A 49 1.53 4.73 4.33
N GLU A 50 2.22 5.67 3.68
CA GLU A 50 1.57 6.81 3.01
C GLU A 50 0.71 6.37 1.83
N LYS A 51 1.22 5.46 0.98
CA LYS A 51 0.44 4.86 -0.12
C LYS A 51 -0.81 4.17 0.39
N LYS A 52 -0.72 3.40 1.48
CA LYS A 52 -1.87 2.75 2.13
C LYS A 52 -2.89 3.78 2.61
N LYS A 53 -2.44 4.81 3.34
CA LYS A 53 -3.31 5.89 3.85
C LYS A 53 -4.00 6.67 2.73
N LYS A 54 -3.28 6.96 1.64
CA LYS A 54 -3.83 7.63 0.44
C LYS A 54 -4.87 6.76 -0.26
N LYS A 55 -4.62 5.45 -0.34
CA LYS A 55 -5.54 4.46 -0.87
C LYS A 55 -6.81 4.39 -0.01
N GLU A 56 -6.70 4.29 1.31
CA GLU A 56 -7.83 4.32 2.26
C GLU A 56 -8.62 5.64 2.20
N LYS A 57 -7.94 6.79 2.12
CA LYS A 57 -8.60 8.11 2.02
C LYS A 57 -9.47 8.22 0.76
N ARG A 58 -8.92 7.86 -0.40
CA ARG A 58 -9.65 7.84 -1.68
C ARG A 58 -10.90 6.96 -1.62
N GLN A 59 -10.85 5.89 -0.82
CA GLN A 59 -11.97 4.95 -0.68
C GLN A 59 -13.05 5.50 0.22
N VAL A 60 -12.67 6.07 1.37
CA VAL A 60 -13.64 6.74 2.26
C VAL A 60 -14.35 7.84 1.47
N GLU A 61 -13.62 8.64 0.69
CA GLU A 61 -14.22 9.66 -0.20
C GLU A 61 -15.17 9.05 -1.24
N MET A 62 -14.74 8.00 -1.97
CA MET A 62 -15.58 7.34 -2.99
C MET A 62 -16.84 6.67 -2.40
N LEU A 63 -16.80 6.25 -1.14
CA LEU A 63 -17.96 5.64 -0.46
C LEU A 63 -18.90 6.68 0.15
N THR A 64 -18.39 7.86 0.48
CA THR A 64 -19.21 8.98 0.94
C THR A 64 -19.91 9.72 -0.20
N VAL A 65 -19.44 9.54 -1.44
CA VAL A 65 -20.01 10.15 -2.63
C VAL A 65 -20.62 9.04 -3.49
N ILE A 66 -21.94 8.83 -3.40
CA ILE A 66 -22.65 7.96 -4.34
C ILE A 66 -22.41 8.51 -5.76
N PRO A 67 -21.75 7.76 -6.67
CA PRO A 67 -21.42 8.29 -7.99
C PRO A 67 -22.69 8.65 -8.78
N VAL A 68 -22.64 9.70 -9.58
CA VAL A 68 -23.75 10.10 -10.45
C VAL A 68 -23.52 9.54 -11.85
N CYS A 69 -24.53 8.87 -12.42
CA CYS A 69 -24.41 8.30 -13.76
C CYS A 69 -24.59 9.34 -14.87
N TYR A 70 -24.38 8.96 -16.13
CA TYR A 70 -24.58 9.84 -17.29
C TYR A 70 -26.02 10.35 -17.47
N CYS A 71 -27.00 9.74 -16.77
CA CYS A 71 -28.37 10.25 -16.72
C CYS A 71 -28.59 11.29 -15.61
N GLY A 72 -27.55 11.72 -14.89
CA GLY A 72 -27.67 12.67 -13.76
C GLY A 72 -28.30 12.09 -12.49
N ASN A 73 -28.42 10.76 -12.39
CA ASN A 73 -29.03 10.09 -11.24
C ASN A 73 -27.96 9.37 -10.40
N PRO A 74 -28.15 9.23 -9.07
CA PRO A 74 -27.27 8.40 -8.24
C PRO A 74 -27.20 6.97 -8.76
N ALA A 75 -25.98 6.46 -8.92
CA ALA A 75 -25.70 5.10 -9.33
C ALA A 75 -26.01 4.11 -8.20
N LYS A 76 -26.47 2.92 -8.56
CA LYS A 76 -26.79 1.85 -7.62
C LYS A 76 -25.64 0.87 -7.54
N LEU A 77 -25.40 0.34 -6.33
CA LEU A 77 -24.47 -0.78 -6.15
C LEU A 77 -25.13 -2.08 -6.63
N ILE A 78 -24.52 -2.72 -7.63
CA ILE A 78 -24.95 -3.95 -8.30
C ILE A 78 -23.89 -5.01 -8.06
N THR A 79 -24.32 -6.26 -7.80
CA THR A 79 -23.42 -7.42 -7.70
C THR A 79 -23.34 -8.10 -9.07
N SER A 80 -22.13 -8.39 -9.53
CA SER A 80 -21.88 -9.23 -10.70
C SER A 80 -22.19 -10.68 -10.33
N TRP A 81 -23.00 -11.35 -11.15
CA TRP A 81 -23.33 -12.77 -10.97
C TRP A 81 -22.57 -13.68 -11.94
N SER A 82 -21.45 -13.21 -12.50
CA SER A 82 -20.62 -14.02 -13.39
C SER A 82 -19.89 -15.11 -12.60
N ASN A 83 -19.86 -16.34 -13.13
CA ASN A 83 -19.15 -17.47 -12.54
C ASN A 83 -17.66 -17.18 -12.27
N ASP A 84 -17.04 -16.32 -13.10
CA ASP A 84 -15.64 -15.93 -12.97
C ASP A 84 -15.40 -14.88 -11.88
N ASN A 85 -16.46 -14.27 -11.33
CA ASN A 85 -16.33 -13.18 -10.37
C ASN A 85 -17.53 -13.06 -9.41
N PRO A 86 -17.76 -14.07 -8.56
CA PRO A 86 -19.01 -14.26 -7.81
C PRO A 86 -19.31 -13.20 -6.72
N ASP A 87 -18.36 -12.29 -6.41
CA ASP A 87 -18.52 -11.29 -5.36
C ASP A 87 -18.17 -9.85 -5.76
N SER A 88 -17.81 -9.62 -7.03
CA SER A 88 -17.48 -8.26 -7.45
C SER A 88 -18.74 -7.40 -7.56
N ARG A 89 -18.68 -6.23 -6.94
CA ARG A 89 -19.76 -5.25 -6.99
C ARG A 89 -19.32 -4.06 -7.83
N PHE A 90 -20.26 -3.32 -8.38
CA PHE A 90 -19.99 -2.10 -9.12
C PHE A 90 -21.14 -1.10 -8.97
N PHE A 91 -20.86 0.19 -9.13
CA PHE A 91 -21.88 1.22 -9.28
C PHE A 91 -22.32 1.31 -10.73
N GLY A 92 -23.62 1.14 -10.96
CA GLY A 92 -24.24 1.21 -12.29
C GLY A 92 -25.50 2.06 -12.31
N CYS A 93 -25.87 2.55 -13.50
CA CYS A 93 -27.14 3.23 -13.69
C CYS A 93 -28.32 2.25 -13.54
N LYS A 94 -29.50 2.76 -13.13
CA LYS A 94 -30.75 1.98 -13.20
C LYS A 94 -31.12 1.50 -14.60
N LYS A 95 -30.58 2.15 -15.64
CA LYS A 95 -30.73 1.80 -17.06
C LYS A 95 -29.51 1.03 -17.61
N PHE A 96 -28.72 0.40 -16.75
CA PHE A 96 -27.58 -0.41 -17.17
C PHE A 96 -28.07 -1.74 -17.76
N GLY A 97 -27.53 -2.15 -18.91
CA GLY A 97 -27.91 -3.38 -19.62
C GLY A 97 -28.74 -3.16 -20.89
N SER A 98 -28.91 -4.21 -21.69
CA SER A 98 -29.46 -4.15 -23.06
C SER A 98 -30.98 -4.04 -23.18
N GLY A 99 -31.73 -4.17 -22.07
CA GLY A 99 -33.20 -4.15 -22.07
C GLY A 99 -33.86 -2.77 -22.22
N PHE A 100 -33.08 -1.68 -22.24
CA PHE A 100 -33.60 -0.31 -22.33
C PHE A 100 -33.45 0.26 -23.73
N ARG A 101 -34.44 1.01 -24.22
CA ARG A 101 -34.35 1.72 -25.52
C ARG A 101 -33.16 2.68 -25.62
N LYS A 102 -32.72 3.23 -24.48
CA LYS A 102 -31.54 4.09 -24.34
C LYS A 102 -30.77 3.64 -23.09
N PRO A 103 -29.90 2.63 -23.21
CA PRO A 103 -29.16 2.11 -22.07
C PRO A 103 -28.09 3.12 -21.63
N CYS A 104 -27.84 3.16 -20.31
CA CYS A 104 -26.78 3.97 -19.74
C CYS A 104 -25.64 3.05 -19.30
N HIS A 105 -24.53 3.11 -20.02
CA HIS A 105 -23.35 2.27 -19.81
C HIS A 105 -22.41 2.78 -18.70
N PHE A 106 -22.92 3.60 -17.77
CA PHE A 106 -22.13 4.03 -16.61
C PHE A 106 -21.80 2.82 -15.73
N PHE A 107 -20.51 2.66 -15.44
CA PHE A 107 -19.97 1.52 -14.70
C PHE A 107 -18.70 1.92 -13.95
N ILE A 108 -18.65 1.67 -12.64
CA ILE A 108 -17.45 1.83 -11.80
C ILE A 108 -17.35 0.67 -10.82
N TRP A 109 -16.21 -0.01 -10.75
CA TRP A 109 -15.99 -1.10 -9.80
C TRP A 109 -16.08 -0.65 -8.33
N PHE A 110 -16.72 -1.47 -7.51
CA PHE A 110 -16.71 -1.38 -6.06
C PHE A 110 -15.77 -2.46 -5.51
N ASP A 111 -14.74 -2.05 -4.80
CA ASP A 111 -13.79 -2.96 -4.16
C ASP A 111 -14.07 -3.04 -2.64
N PRO A 112 -14.44 -4.23 -2.11
CA PRO A 112 -14.72 -4.42 -0.69
C PRO A 112 -13.48 -4.58 0.21
N SER A 113 -12.28 -4.83 -0.34
CA SER A 113 -11.01 -4.89 0.44
C SER A 113 -10.67 -3.54 1.12
N LEU A 114 -11.45 -2.52 0.77
CA LEU A 114 -11.26 -1.12 1.03
C LEU A 114 -12.20 -0.59 2.14
N MET A 115 -13.03 -1.47 2.72
CA MET A 115 -13.95 -1.13 3.81
C MET A 115 -13.83 -2.10 4.99
N PRO A 116 -13.75 -1.59 6.24
CA PRO A 116 -14.05 -2.39 7.41
C PRO A 116 -15.47 -2.98 7.30
N ARG A 117 -15.64 -4.27 7.65
CA ARG A 117 -16.93 -4.99 7.61
C ARG A 117 -18.12 -4.20 8.20
N SER A 118 -17.88 -3.39 9.23
CA SER A 118 -18.88 -2.54 9.89
C SER A 118 -19.56 -1.53 8.95
N ARG A 119 -18.86 -1.02 7.92
CA ARG A 119 -19.44 -0.06 6.98
C ARG A 119 -20.22 -0.73 5.84
N ILE A 120 -19.88 -1.98 5.51
CA ILE A 120 -20.66 -2.80 4.54
C ILE A 120 -22.07 -3.05 5.10
N VAL A 121 -22.17 -3.28 6.42
CA VAL A 121 -23.45 -3.43 7.13
C VAL A 121 -24.28 -2.15 7.05
N LEU A 122 -23.68 -0.97 7.26
CA LEU A 122 -24.39 0.32 7.19
C LEU A 122 -25.01 0.58 5.80
N LEU A 123 -24.26 0.31 4.72
CA LEU A 123 -24.80 0.42 3.35
C LEU A 123 -25.92 -0.59 3.09
N GLY A 124 -25.82 -1.80 3.63
CA GLY A 124 -26.88 -2.81 3.57
C GLY A 124 -28.15 -2.39 4.32
N LEU A 125 -28.01 -1.71 5.46
CA LEU A 125 -29.12 -1.19 6.26
C LEU A 125 -29.83 -0.02 5.58
N LEU A 126 -29.08 0.92 4.98
CA LEU A 126 -29.65 2.04 4.21
C LEU A 126 -30.49 1.57 3.01
N LYS A 127 -30.14 0.42 2.41
CA LYS A 127 -30.94 -0.18 1.32
C LYS A 127 -32.31 -0.66 1.81
N LYS A 128 -32.38 -1.25 3.01
CA LYS A 128 -33.63 -1.73 3.63
C LYS A 128 -34.61 -0.60 3.99
N SER A 129 -34.12 0.59 4.38
CA SER A 129 -35.02 1.70 4.71
C SER A 129 -35.68 2.36 3.50
N VAL A 130 -35.07 2.25 2.30
CA VAL A 130 -35.64 2.82 1.08
C VAL A 130 -36.74 1.93 0.47
N ASP A 131 -36.65 0.61 0.66
CA ASP A 131 -37.61 -0.35 0.09
C ASP A 131 -38.87 -0.54 0.96
N ILE A 132 -38.90 -0.07 2.21
CA ILE A 132 -40.05 -0.23 3.15
C ILE A 132 -41.02 0.96 3.10
N GLY A 133 -40.64 2.08 2.47
CA GLY A 133 -41.41 3.32 2.45
C GLY A 133 -41.98 3.73 1.08
N GLY A 134 -42.06 2.81 0.11
CA GLY A 134 -42.55 3.07 -1.25
C GLY A 134 -43.78 2.26 -1.61
#